data_AF-A0AAD3ZYP2-F1
#
_entry.id   AF-A0AAD3ZYP2-F1
#
_cell.length_a   1.000
_cell.length_b   1.000
_cell.length_c   1.000
_cell.angle_alpha   90.00
_cell.angle_beta   90.00
_cell.angle_gamma   90.00
#
_symmetry.space_group_name_H-M   'P 1'
#
loop_
_entity.id
_entity.type
_entity.pdbx_description
1 polymer ?
#
loop_
_entity_poly.entity_id
_entity_poly.type
_entity_poly.pdbx_seq_one_letter_code
_entity_poly.pdbx_strand_id
1 'polypeptide(L)'
;MPVGGYAAPAGAYAVPETTPRRSGLMGMLALISALVAAIVMPIVAGINAFAIGRVIPPSMTTYSDDLRIFSPVRDQVLWTELSFWAGTILGIAAIVLGIIAIRKKQGRGAGIAALVVAVLGAVIFSIVLVIALGAGSATSVAGYTA
;
A
#
# COMPACT_ATOMS: atom_id res chain seq x y z
N MET A 1 20.94 44.13 64.10
CA MET A 1 20.96 42.65 64.06
C MET A 1 21.02 42.24 62.58
N PRO A 2 22.01 41.46 62.11
CA PRO A 2 22.07 41.03 60.71
C PRO A 2 21.03 39.94 60.47
N VAL A 3 20.25 40.04 59.38
CA VAL A 3 19.26 39.01 59.01
C VAL A 3 19.96 37.79 58.44
N GLY A 4 19.66 36.60 58.98
CA GLY A 4 20.29 35.35 58.60
C GLY A 4 20.11 35.02 57.13
N GLY A 5 21.22 34.77 56.43
CA GLY A 5 21.21 34.33 55.04
C GLY A 5 20.67 32.92 54.91
N TYR A 6 19.78 32.69 53.94
CA TYR A 6 19.25 31.37 53.64
C TYR A 6 20.36 30.46 53.10
N ALA A 7 20.51 29.26 53.69
CA ALA A 7 21.41 28.25 53.19
C ALA A 7 20.96 27.79 51.80
N ALA A 8 21.87 27.83 50.82
CA ALA A 8 21.59 27.32 49.47
C ALA A 8 21.31 25.80 49.54
N PRO A 9 20.30 25.27 48.83
CA PRO A 9 20.01 23.84 48.82
C PRO A 9 21.22 23.06 48.34
N ALA A 10 21.72 22.15 49.20
CA ALA A 10 22.79 21.24 48.83
C ALA A 10 22.21 20.09 47.99
N GLY A 11 22.21 20.25 46.68
CA GLY A 11 21.81 19.22 45.72
C GLY A 11 22.20 19.60 44.30
N ALA A 12 23.14 18.87 43.70
CA ALA A 12 23.47 19.03 42.29
C ALA A 12 22.34 18.47 41.43
N TYR A 13 21.96 19.20 40.37
CA TYR A 13 20.96 18.73 39.41
C TYR A 13 21.51 17.50 38.67
N ALA A 14 20.99 16.32 39.00
CA ALA A 14 21.32 15.09 38.27
C ALA A 14 20.44 15.02 37.02
N VAL A 15 21.04 15.14 35.84
CA VAL A 15 20.35 14.92 34.57
C VAL A 15 19.94 13.44 34.50
N PRO A 16 18.65 13.12 34.33
CA PRO A 16 18.21 11.73 34.19
C PRO A 16 18.90 11.05 33.00
N GLU A 17 19.36 9.81 33.17
CA GLU A 17 19.89 9.04 32.05
C GLU A 17 18.84 8.93 30.93
N THR A 18 19.17 9.48 29.76
CA THR A 18 18.30 9.36 28.60
C THR A 18 18.41 7.94 28.05
N THR A 19 17.30 7.19 28.09
CA THR A 19 17.27 5.86 27.45
C THR A 19 17.50 6.01 25.94
N PRO A 20 18.43 5.26 25.32
CA PRO A 20 18.70 5.40 23.89
C PRO A 20 17.46 5.09 23.04
N ARG A 21 17.21 5.94 22.04
CA ARG A 21 16.05 5.83 21.16
C ARG A 21 16.14 4.54 20.33
N ARG A 22 15.18 3.63 20.50
CA ARG A 22 15.11 2.40 19.69
C ARG A 22 14.91 2.73 18.21
N SER A 23 15.58 2.00 17.32
CA SER A 23 15.52 2.27 15.87
C SER A 23 14.10 2.12 15.30
N GLY A 24 13.72 3.00 14.37
CA GLY A 24 12.40 3.03 13.74
C GLY A 24 12.30 2.21 12.45
N LEU A 25 13.33 1.40 12.14
CA LEU A 25 13.54 0.80 10.83
C LEU A 25 12.39 -0.15 10.43
N MET A 26 11.85 -0.93 11.38
CA MET A 26 10.71 -1.82 11.12
C MET A 26 9.45 -1.06 10.70
N GLY A 27 9.14 0.05 11.37
CA GLY A 27 8.00 0.90 11.00
C GLY A 27 8.19 1.53 9.61
N MET A 28 9.42 1.92 9.27
CA MET A 28 9.73 2.50 7.96
C MET A 28 9.63 1.47 6.83
N LEU A 29 10.14 0.25 7.01
CA LEU A 29 9.98 -0.83 6.04
C LEU A 29 8.52 -1.24 5.86
N ALA A 30 7.74 -1.27 6.94
CA ALA A 30 6.31 -1.51 6.89
C ALA A 30 5.61 -0.44 6.02
N LEU A 31 5.97 0.83 6.22
CA LEU A 31 5.37 1.93 5.47
C LEU A 31 5.75 1.89 3.99
N ILE A 32 7.02 1.65 3.66
CA ILE A 32 7.49 1.55 2.27
C ILE A 32 6.77 0.41 1.54
N SER A 33 6.71 -0.77 2.15
CA SER A 33 6.00 -1.91 1.56
C SER A 33 4.50 -1.62 1.36
N ALA A 34 3.85 -0.96 2.32
CA ALA A 34 2.45 -0.53 2.18
C ALA A 34 2.26 0.45 1.02
N LEU A 35 3.16 1.43 0.87
CA LEU A 35 3.08 2.42 -0.20
C LEU A 35 3.33 1.81 -1.58
N VAL A 36 4.29 0.90 -1.71
CA VAL A 36 4.53 0.18 -2.97
C VAL A 36 3.30 -0.66 -3.34
N ALA A 37 2.72 -1.37 -2.38
CA ALA A 37 1.50 -2.13 -2.59
C ALA A 37 0.30 -1.26 -2.95
N ALA A 38 0.14 -0.08 -2.31
CA ALA A 38 -1.04 0.78 -2.48
C ALA A 38 -0.94 1.75 -3.67
N ILE A 39 0.24 1.94 -4.26
CA ILE A 39 0.46 2.92 -5.34
C ILE A 39 1.01 2.23 -6.58
N VAL A 40 2.17 1.58 -6.48
CA VAL A 40 2.87 1.04 -7.64
C VAL A 40 2.09 -0.11 -8.27
N MET A 41 1.59 -1.05 -7.45
CA MET A 41 0.87 -2.21 -7.96
C MET A 41 -0.46 -1.85 -8.64
N PRO A 42 -1.32 -0.96 -8.08
CA PRO A 42 -2.51 -0.48 -8.78
C PRO A 42 -2.21 0.23 -10.09
N ILE A 43 -1.13 1.01 -10.19
CA ILE A 43 -0.76 1.70 -11.44
C ILE A 43 -0.44 0.68 -12.54
N VAL A 44 0.42 -0.31 -12.23
CA VAL A 44 0.79 -1.35 -13.20
C VAL A 44 -0.43 -2.16 -13.60
N ALA A 45 -1.26 -2.58 -12.63
CA ALA A 45 -2.49 -3.31 -12.90
C ALA A 45 -3.48 -2.48 -13.73
N GLY A 46 -3.66 -1.20 -13.43
CA GLY A 46 -4.59 -0.31 -14.15
C GLY A 46 -4.22 -0.11 -15.61
N ILE A 47 -2.93 0.12 -15.92
CA ILE A 47 -2.46 0.26 -17.30
C ILE A 47 -2.76 -1.01 -18.11
N ASN A 48 -2.48 -2.17 -17.53
CA ASN A 48 -2.72 -3.46 -18.18
C ASN A 48 -4.22 -3.79 -18.28
N ALA A 49 -5.01 -3.50 -17.24
CA ALA A 49 -6.45 -3.69 -17.21
C ALA A 49 -7.17 -2.87 -18.29
N PHE A 50 -6.72 -1.64 -18.55
CA PHE A 50 -7.25 -0.85 -19.66
C PHE A 50 -6.97 -1.51 -21.03
N ALA A 51 -5.77 -2.05 -21.22
CA ALA A 51 -5.44 -2.78 -22.45
C ALA A 51 -6.26 -4.06 -22.61
N ILE A 52 -6.49 -4.79 -21.52
CA ILE A 52 -7.35 -5.97 -21.49
C ILE A 52 -8.80 -5.60 -21.85
N GLY A 53 -9.34 -4.55 -21.22
CA GLY A 53 -10.71 -4.09 -21.42
C GLY A 53 -11.04 -3.77 -22.88
N ARG A 54 -10.08 -3.23 -23.64
CA ARG A 54 -10.25 -2.91 -25.07
C ARG A 54 -10.49 -4.12 -25.97
N VAL A 55 -10.06 -5.31 -25.55
CA VAL A 55 -10.18 -6.55 -26.33
C VAL A 55 -11.43 -7.34 -25.92
N ILE A 56 -12.09 -6.98 -24.83
CA ILE A 56 -13.34 -7.61 -24.39
C ILE A 56 -14.46 -7.21 -25.37
N PRO A 57 -15.08 -8.17 -26.08
CA PRO A 57 -16.21 -7.91 -26.96
C PRO A 57 -17.42 -7.41 -26.18
N PRO A 58 -18.23 -6.50 -26.74
CA PRO A 58 -19.48 -6.06 -26.13
C PRO A 58 -20.47 -7.19 -25.87
N SER A 59 -20.38 -8.28 -26.64
CA SER A 59 -21.23 -9.47 -26.54
C SER A 59 -20.80 -10.46 -25.44
N MET A 60 -19.69 -10.22 -24.74
CA MET A 60 -19.28 -11.08 -23.64
C MET A 60 -20.21 -10.88 -22.43
N THR A 61 -21.09 -11.85 -22.22
CA THR A 61 -21.68 -12.09 -20.91
C THR A 61 -20.60 -12.58 -19.94
N THR A 62 -20.77 -12.30 -18.64
CA THR A 62 -19.81 -12.50 -17.52
C THR A 62 -19.15 -13.90 -17.41
N TYR A 63 -19.56 -14.88 -18.22
CA TYR A 63 -19.13 -16.28 -18.18
C TYR A 63 -18.87 -16.85 -19.58
N SER A 64 -17.86 -16.35 -20.28
CA SER A 64 -17.29 -17.07 -21.43
C SER A 64 -16.11 -17.91 -20.93
N ASP A 65 -16.26 -19.23 -20.89
CA ASP A 65 -15.17 -20.16 -20.52
C ASP A 65 -14.02 -20.16 -21.55
N ASP A 66 -14.20 -19.51 -22.70
CA ASP A 66 -13.16 -19.40 -23.71
C ASP A 66 -12.13 -18.30 -23.37
N LEU A 67 -11.09 -18.70 -22.65
CA LEU A 67 -9.95 -17.85 -22.30
C LEU A 67 -9.06 -17.47 -23.52
N ARG A 68 -9.29 -18.07 -24.69
CA ARG A 68 -8.51 -17.77 -25.92
C ARG A 68 -8.68 -16.32 -26.35
N ILE A 69 -9.76 -15.66 -25.93
CA ILE A 69 -9.99 -14.25 -26.22
C ILE A 69 -8.90 -13.31 -25.68
N PHE A 70 -8.21 -13.74 -24.61
CA PHE A 70 -7.10 -13.00 -24.02
C PHE A 70 -5.76 -13.37 -24.64
N SER A 71 -5.72 -14.28 -25.63
CA SER A 71 -4.49 -14.60 -26.35
C SER A 71 -3.77 -13.37 -26.92
N PRO A 72 -4.46 -12.33 -27.44
CA PRO A 72 -3.79 -11.11 -27.91
C PRO A 72 -3.24 -10.23 -26.77
N VAL A 73 -3.74 -10.38 -25.55
CA VAL A 73 -3.39 -9.56 -24.37
C VAL A 73 -2.85 -10.40 -23.21
N ARG A 74 -2.26 -11.55 -23.53
CA ARG A 74 -1.84 -12.55 -22.54
C ARG A 74 -0.80 -11.99 -21.58
N ASP A 75 0.15 -11.24 -22.12
CA ASP A 75 1.21 -10.64 -21.31
C ASP A 75 0.65 -9.59 -20.35
N GLN A 76 -0.35 -8.81 -20.78
CA GLN A 76 -1.02 -7.83 -19.95
C GLN A 76 -1.82 -8.49 -18.83
N VAL A 77 -2.49 -9.61 -19.11
CA VAL A 77 -3.15 -10.43 -18.07
C VAL A 77 -2.13 -10.92 -17.06
N LEU A 78 -1.00 -11.48 -17.51
CA LEU A 78 0.07 -11.96 -16.63
C LEU A 78 0.67 -10.83 -15.78
N TRP A 79 0.90 -9.65 -16.34
CA TRP A 79 1.36 -8.48 -15.57
C TRP A 79 0.34 -7.99 -14.56
N THR A 80 -0.96 -8.09 -14.88
CA THR A 80 -2.05 -7.76 -13.96
C THR A 80 -2.10 -8.75 -12.80
N GLU A 81 -2.03 -10.06 -13.07
CA GLU A 81 -1.96 -11.11 -12.05
C GLU A 81 -0.70 -10.99 -11.19
N LEU A 82 0.45 -10.73 -11.80
CA LEU A 82 1.70 -10.56 -11.08
C LEU A 82 1.64 -9.35 -10.15
N SER A 83 1.04 -8.24 -10.60
CA SER A 83 0.83 -7.05 -9.77
C SER A 83 -0.13 -7.32 -8.62
N PHE A 84 -1.18 -8.12 -8.85
CA PHE A 84 -2.11 -8.55 -7.81
C PHE A 84 -1.38 -9.39 -6.73
N TRP A 85 -0.62 -10.41 -7.15
CA TRP A 85 0.10 -11.26 -6.21
C TRP A 85 1.23 -10.52 -5.49
N ALA A 86 2.02 -9.71 -6.19
CA ALA A 86 3.08 -8.90 -5.61
C ALA A 86 2.51 -7.88 -4.62
N GLY A 87 1.42 -7.19 -4.97
CA GLY A 87 0.71 -6.27 -4.09
C GLY A 87 0.16 -6.96 -2.85
N THR A 88 -0.39 -8.16 -3.00
CA THR A 88 -0.89 -8.95 -1.86
C THR A 88 0.24 -9.34 -0.91
N ILE A 89 1.35 -9.86 -1.43
CA ILE A 89 2.52 -10.23 -0.63
C ILE A 89 3.08 -8.99 0.10
N LEU A 90 3.23 -7.86 -0.60
CA LEU A 90 3.72 -6.62 -0.02
C LEU A 90 2.75 -6.05 1.04
N GLY A 91 1.44 -6.10 0.79
CA GLY A 91 0.42 -5.67 1.75
C GLY A 91 0.42 -6.51 3.02
N ILE A 92 0.52 -7.84 2.89
CA ILE A 92 0.65 -8.75 4.04
C ILE A 92 1.95 -8.47 4.79
N ALA A 93 3.08 -8.31 4.09
CA ALA A 93 4.37 -7.99 4.71
C ALA A 93 4.29 -6.65 5.48
N ALA A 94 3.62 -5.64 4.92
CA ALA A 94 3.40 -4.36 5.58
C ALA A 94 2.58 -4.48 6.87
N ILE A 95 1.53 -5.31 6.86
CA ILE A 95 0.71 -5.58 8.04
C ILE A 95 1.56 -6.25 9.13
N VAL A 96 2.31 -7.30 8.78
CA VAL A 96 3.15 -8.04 9.72
C VAL A 96 4.25 -7.13 10.31
N LEU A 97 4.99 -6.40 9.47
CA LEU A 97 6.02 -5.47 9.90
C LEU A 97 5.46 -4.33 10.74
N GLY A 98 4.27 -3.82 10.39
CA GLY A 98 3.56 -2.79 11.14
C GLY A 98 3.20 -3.24 12.55
N ILE A 99 2.65 -4.44 12.70
CA ILE A 99 2.34 -5.04 14.01
C ILE A 99 3.62 -5.20 14.84
N ILE A 100 4.71 -5.72 14.26
CA ILE A 100 5.98 -5.90 14.96
C ILE A 100 6.54 -4.53 15.42
N ALA A 101 6.51 -3.51 14.57
CA ALA A 101 6.94 -2.15 14.89
C ALA A 101 6.16 -1.55 16.07
N ILE A 102 4.84 -1.76 16.10
CA ILE A 102 3.95 -1.32 17.19
C ILE A 102 4.30 -2.03 18.50
N ARG A 103 4.46 -3.36 18.45
CA ARG A 103 4.76 -4.20 19.63
C ARG A 103 6.14 -3.89 20.21
N LYS A 104 7.17 -3.70 19.38
CA LYS A 104 8.54 -3.41 19.82
C LYS A 104 8.76 -1.94 20.22
N LYS A 105 7.75 -1.08 20.06
CA LYS A 105 7.83 0.38 20.21
C LYS A 105 8.90 1.00 19.28
N GLN A 106 9.08 0.43 18.09
CA GLN A 106 10.11 0.77 17.10
C GLN A 106 9.45 1.39 15.86
N GLY A 107 9.16 2.69 15.92
CA GLY A 107 8.49 3.40 14.81
C GLY A 107 6.96 3.20 14.79
N ARG A 108 6.31 3.31 15.95
CA ARG A 108 4.86 3.05 16.13
C ARG A 108 3.97 3.82 15.15
N GLY A 109 4.26 5.11 14.92
CA GLY A 109 3.49 5.94 13.98
C GLY A 109 3.53 5.40 12.55
N ALA A 110 4.72 5.05 12.07
CA ALA A 110 4.90 4.45 10.75
C ALA A 110 4.25 3.06 10.65
N GLY A 111 4.31 2.25 11.72
CA GLY A 111 3.62 0.96 11.77
C GLY A 111 2.09 1.06 11.70
N ILE A 112 1.50 2.07 12.38
CA ILE A 112 0.05 2.32 12.31
C ILE A 112 -0.33 2.83 10.91
N ALA A 113 0.42 3.79 10.37
CA ALA A 113 0.20 4.30 9.03
C ALA A 113 0.28 3.15 7.99
N ALA A 114 1.29 2.28 8.10
CA ALA A 114 1.44 1.12 7.23
C ALA A 114 0.21 0.19 7.25
N LEU A 115 -0.35 -0.08 8.44
CA LEU A 115 -1.57 -0.91 8.57
C LEU A 115 -2.76 -0.29 7.83
N VAL A 116 -3.01 1.01 8.05
CA VAL A 116 -4.11 1.72 7.39
C VAL A 116 -3.92 1.74 5.87
N VAL A 117 -2.71 2.09 5.42
CA VAL A 117 -2.37 2.15 4.00
C VAL A 117 -2.46 0.78 3.35
N ALA A 118 -2.07 -0.31 4.02
CA ALA A 118 -2.18 -1.66 3.48
C ALA A 118 -3.64 -2.07 3.24
N VAL A 119 -4.54 -1.76 4.18
CA VAL A 119 -5.98 -2.04 4.02
C VAL A 119 -6.58 -1.19 2.90
N LEU A 120 -6.29 0.11 2.89
CA LEU A 120 -6.75 1.01 1.82
C LEU A 120 -6.16 0.62 0.46
N GLY A 121 -4.92 0.11 0.43
CA GLY A 121 -4.25 -0.34 -0.80
C GLY A 121 -5.03 -1.43 -1.53
N ALA A 122 -5.61 -2.39 -0.81
CA ALA A 122 -6.46 -3.42 -1.41
C ALA A 122 -7.75 -2.84 -2.04
N VAL A 123 -8.35 -1.83 -1.39
CA VAL A 123 -9.54 -1.13 -1.89
C VAL A 123 -9.17 -0.31 -3.14
N ILE A 124 -8.08 0.46 -3.08
CA ILE A 124 -7.56 1.27 -4.19
C ILE A 124 -7.26 0.38 -5.38
N PHE A 125 -6.57 -0.75 -5.18
CA PHE A 125 -6.27 -1.70 -6.25
C PHE A 125 -7.55 -2.18 -6.95
N SER A 126 -8.56 -2.58 -6.17
CA SER A 126 -9.83 -3.07 -6.70
C SER A 126 -10.57 -2.01 -7.52
N ILE A 127 -10.62 -0.77 -7.00
CA ILE A 127 -11.26 0.36 -7.69
C ILE A 127 -10.53 0.67 -9.00
N VAL A 128 -9.19 0.77 -8.97
CA VAL A 128 -8.38 1.06 -10.16
C VAL A 128 -8.57 -0.03 -11.21
N LEU A 129 -8.56 -1.30 -10.81
CA LEU A 129 -8.76 -2.43 -11.70
C LEU A 129 -10.12 -2.36 -12.42
N VAL A 130 -11.21 -2.16 -11.66
CA VAL A 130 -12.58 -2.10 -12.20
C VAL A 130 -12.76 -0.90 -13.13
N ILE A 131 -12.31 0.28 -12.71
CA ILE A 131 -12.42 1.51 -13.52
C ILE A 131 -11.62 1.36 -14.82
N ALA A 132 -10.37 0.89 -14.75
CA ALA A 132 -9.53 0.77 -15.92
C ALA A 132 -10.07 -0.27 -16.92
N LEU A 133 -10.52 -1.43 -16.42
CA LEU A 133 -11.13 -2.47 -17.24
C LEU A 133 -12.40 -1.97 -17.92
N GLY A 134 -13.28 -1.30 -17.17
CA GLY A 134 -14.53 -0.73 -17.68
C GLY A 134 -14.32 0.44 -18.65
N ALA A 135 -13.33 1.29 -18.41
CA ALA A 135 -12.96 2.35 -19.35
C ALA A 135 -12.41 1.77 -20.65
N GLY A 136 -11.58 0.72 -20.57
CA GLY A 136 -11.07 0.01 -21.75
C GLY A 136 -12.21 -0.58 -22.59
N SER A 137 -13.17 -1.26 -21.97
CA SER A 137 -14.31 -1.84 -22.68
C SER A 137 -15.25 -0.78 -23.26
N ALA A 138 -15.45 0.37 -22.60
CA ALA A 138 -16.23 1.46 -23.17
C ALA A 138 -15.63 1.99 -24.49
N THR A 139 -14.30 2.03 -24.61
CA THR A 139 -13.65 2.45 -25.87
C THR A 139 -13.81 1.44 -27.01
N SER A 140 -13.94 0.14 -26.71
CA SER A 140 -14.21 -0.87 -27.74
C SER A 140 -15.62 -0.71 -28.31
N VAL A 141 -16.63 -0.42 -27.46
CA VAL A 141 -18.01 -0.15 -27.88
C VAL A 141 -18.10 1.11 -28.75
N ALA A 142 -17.45 2.20 -28.34
CA ALA A 142 -17.47 3.46 -29.07
C ALA A 142 -16.92 3.34 -30.51
N GLY A 143 -15.92 2.48 -30.72
CA GLY A 143 -15.37 2.19 -32.04
C GLY A 143 -16.25 1.31 -32.92
N TYR A 144 -17.23 0.58 -32.36
CA TYR A 144 -18.20 -0.23 -33.11
C TYR A 144 -19.41 0.58 -33.61
N THR A 145 -19.72 1.70 -32.96
CA THR A 145 -20.90 2.53 -33.26
C THR A 145 -20.59 3.77 -34.13
N ALA A 146 -19.34 3.98 -34.49
CA ALA A 146 -18.86 5.08 -35.36
C ALA A 146 -18.63 4.57 -36.78
#